data_AF-A0A7S2BIM1-F1
#
_entry.id   AF-A0A7S2BIM1-F1
#
_cell.length_a   1.000
_cell.length_b   1.000
_cell.length_c   1.000
_cell.angle_alpha   90.00
_cell.angle_beta   90.00
_cell.angle_gamma   90.00
#
_symmetry.space_group_name_H-M   'P 1'
#
loop_
_entity.id
_entity.type
_entity.pdbx_description
1 polymer ?
#
loop_
_entity_poly.entity_id
_entity_poly.type
_entity_poly.pdbx_seq_one_letter_code
_entity_poly.pdbx_strand_id
1 'polypeptide(L)'
;VIAAGASPKEVAELLRSTPQLEKAALGDFLSERGEATQQILTHFVAGFDFSDQPIDGALRLFLQAFRLPGEAQKIDRLMEAFAKALFEANPEPFANSDAAYVLAFAI
;
A
#
# COMPACT_ATOMS: atom_id res chain seq x y z
N VAL A 1 7.69 -8.30 -19.45
CA VAL A 1 6.62 -7.78 -20.34
C VAL A 1 5.33 -7.79 -19.54
N ILE A 2 5.00 -6.67 -18.89
CA ILE A 2 3.65 -6.49 -18.34
C ILE A 2 2.78 -6.26 -19.57
N ALA A 3 1.83 -7.16 -19.83
CA ALA A 3 1.06 -7.17 -21.07
C ALA A 3 0.42 -5.80 -21.29
N ALA A 4 0.70 -5.18 -22.44
CA ALA A 4 0.04 -3.97 -22.90
C ALA A 4 -1.47 -4.27 -23.02
N GLY A 5 -2.23 -3.95 -21.98
CA GLY A 5 -3.66 -4.25 -21.88
C GLY A 5 -4.17 -4.63 -20.49
N ALA A 6 -3.30 -4.96 -19.52
CA ALA A 6 -3.75 -5.23 -18.15
C ALA A 6 -4.15 -3.94 -17.43
N SER A 7 -5.33 -3.93 -16.82
CA SER A 7 -5.79 -2.82 -15.99
C SER A 7 -4.94 -2.71 -14.70
N PRO A 8 -4.81 -1.51 -14.10
CA PRO A 8 -4.10 -1.33 -12.83
C PRO A 8 -4.55 -2.28 -11.72
N LYS A 9 -5.85 -2.60 -11.69
CA LYS A 9 -6.45 -3.55 -10.76
C LYS A 9 -5.93 -4.98 -10.97
N GLU A 10 -5.93 -5.47 -12.22
CA GLU A 10 -5.43 -6.82 -12.53
C GLU A 10 -3.94 -6.96 -12.19
N VAL A 11 -3.16 -5.91 -12.44
CA VAL A 11 -1.74 -5.90 -12.05
C VAL A 11 -1.60 -5.95 -10.53
N ALA A 12 -2.38 -5.17 -9.77
CA ALA A 12 -2.37 -5.21 -8.31
C ALA A 12 -2.72 -6.61 -7.75
N GLU A 13 -3.76 -7.24 -8.28
CA GLU A 13 -4.18 -8.59 -7.90
C GLU A 13 -3.11 -9.64 -8.22
N LEU A 14 -2.47 -9.52 -9.39
CA LEU A 14 -1.35 -10.39 -9.79
C LEU A 14 -0.16 -10.26 -8.84
N LEU A 15 0.25 -9.02 -8.53
CA LEU A 15 1.38 -8.75 -7.63
C LEU A 15 1.13 -9.35 -6.24
N ARG A 16 -0.10 -9.25 -5.73
CA ARG A 16 -0.48 -9.81 -4.43
C ARG A 16 -0.55 -11.34 -4.43
N SER A 17 -0.97 -11.94 -5.54
CA SER A 17 -1.16 -13.39 -5.69
C SER A 17 0.13 -14.14 -6.06
N THR A 18 1.26 -13.43 -6.22
CA THR A 18 2.54 -14.01 -6.65
C THR A 18 3.53 -14.07 -5.47
N PRO A 19 3.51 -15.13 -4.64
CA PRO A 19 4.33 -15.21 -3.43
C PRO A 19 5.85 -15.33 -3.70
N GLN A 20 6.24 -15.67 -4.93
CA GLN A 20 7.64 -15.83 -5.34
C GLN A 20 8.27 -14.50 -5.79
N LEU A 21 7.50 -13.41 -5.79
CA LEU A 21 8.02 -12.11 -6.19
C LEU A 21 9.04 -11.61 -5.17
N GLU A 22 10.11 -11.02 -5.69
CA GLU A 22 11.15 -10.43 -4.86
C GLU A 22 10.59 -9.19 -4.14
N LYS A 23 10.60 -9.22 -2.81
CA LYS A 23 9.87 -8.24 -1.98
C LYS A 23 10.46 -6.84 -2.06
N ALA A 24 11.76 -6.68 -2.30
CA ALA A 24 12.38 -5.37 -2.49
C ALA A 24 11.96 -4.77 -3.84
N ALA A 25 12.08 -5.53 -4.93
CA ALA A 25 11.59 -5.11 -6.24
C ALA A 25 10.10 -4.75 -6.23
N LEU A 26 9.27 -5.47 -5.46
CA LEU A 26 7.85 -5.12 -5.30
C LEU A 26 7.67 -3.76 -4.63
N GLY A 27 8.38 -3.51 -3.52
CA GLY A 27 8.30 -2.23 -2.81
C GLY A 27 8.81 -1.06 -3.66
N ASP A 28 9.89 -1.28 -4.40
CA ASP A 28 10.40 -0.30 -5.37
C ASP A 28 9.39 -0.01 -6.47
N PHE A 29 8.83 -1.05 -7.09
CA PHE A 29 7.84 -0.90 -8.15
C PHE A 29 6.60 -0.14 -7.67
N LEU A 30 6.04 -0.53 -6.52
CA LEU A 30 4.81 0.08 -5.97
C LEU A 30 4.98 1.55 -5.57
N SER A 31 6.21 1.97 -5.28
CA SER A 31 6.52 3.33 -4.82
C SER A 31 7.03 4.27 -5.93
N GLU A 32 7.15 3.76 -7.16
CA GLU A 32 7.59 4.55 -8.31
C GLU A 32 6.64 5.69 -8.65
N ARG A 33 7.22 6.75 -9.22
CA ARG A 33 6.46 7.91 -9.68
C ARG A 33 5.81 7.59 -11.03
N GLY A 34 4.49 7.46 -11.03
CA GLY A 34 3.71 7.33 -12.26
C GLY A 34 2.23 7.14 -11.99
N GLU A 35 1.38 7.70 -12.84
CA GLU A 35 -0.08 7.61 -12.68
C GLU A 35 -0.55 6.15 -12.66
N ALA A 36 -0.03 5.32 -13.58
CA ALA A 36 -0.32 3.89 -13.62
C ALA A 36 0.10 3.18 -12.32
N THR A 37 1.31 3.45 -11.82
CA THR A 37 1.82 2.87 -10.58
C THR A 37 1.00 3.30 -9.36
N GLN A 38 0.58 4.57 -9.30
CA GLN A 38 -0.27 5.06 -8.21
C GLN A 38 -1.65 4.38 -8.22
N GLN A 39 -2.23 4.14 -9.39
CA GLN A 39 -3.48 3.38 -9.51
C GLN A 39 -3.28 1.92 -9.09
N ILE A 40 -2.17 1.29 -9.49
CA ILE A 40 -1.82 -0.07 -9.05
C ILE A 40 -1.66 -0.12 -7.53
N LEU A 41 -0.91 0.81 -6.93
CA LEU A 41 -0.73 0.90 -5.48
C LEU A 41 -2.08 1.06 -4.76
N THR A 42 -2.95 1.93 -5.26
CA THR A 42 -4.29 2.14 -4.70
C THR A 42 -5.08 0.82 -4.69
N HIS A 43 -5.11 0.10 -5.81
CA HIS A 43 -5.78 -1.22 -5.88
C HIS A 43 -5.08 -2.30 -5.05
N PHE A 44 -3.74 -2.23 -4.94
CA PHE A 44 -2.96 -3.17 -4.15
C PHE A 44 -3.28 -3.03 -2.67
N VAL A 45 -3.31 -1.80 -2.16
CA VAL A 45 -3.66 -1.47 -0.77
C VAL A 45 -5.13 -1.79 -0.49
N ALA A 46 -6.04 -1.48 -1.42
CA ALA A 46 -7.46 -1.83 -1.28
C ALA A 46 -7.73 -3.34 -1.25
N GLY A 47 -6.75 -4.17 -1.64
CA GLY A 47 -6.85 -5.62 -1.51
C GLY A 47 -6.67 -6.12 -0.07
N PHE A 48 -6.12 -5.32 0.83
CA PHE A 48 -5.95 -5.72 2.23
C PHE A 48 -7.25 -5.51 3.00
N ASP A 49 -7.59 -6.47 3.85
CA ASP A 49 -8.69 -6.31 4.79
C ASP A 49 -8.17 -5.62 6.05
N PHE A 50 -8.45 -4.33 6.17
CA PHE A 50 -8.14 -3.54 7.35
C PHE A 50 -9.32 -3.41 8.31
N SER A 51 -10.49 -3.96 7.98
CA SER A 51 -11.71 -3.82 8.77
C SER A 51 -11.50 -4.37 10.19
N ASP A 52 -11.85 -3.57 11.20
CA ASP A 52 -11.69 -3.89 12.63
C ASP A 52 -10.24 -4.21 13.04
N GLN A 53 -9.24 -3.92 12.20
CA GLN A 53 -7.83 -4.07 12.55
C GLN A 53 -7.33 -2.84 13.31
N PRO A 54 -6.63 -3.02 14.44
CA PRO A 54 -5.89 -1.93 15.03
C PRO A 54 -4.77 -1.50 14.07
N ILE A 55 -4.38 -0.23 14.12
CA ILE A 55 -3.42 0.36 13.17
C ILE A 55 -2.09 -0.39 13.10
N ASP A 56 -1.58 -0.89 14.22
CA ASP A 56 -0.34 -1.66 14.28
C ASP A 56 -0.49 -3.04 13.60
N GLY A 57 -1.65 -3.67 13.74
CA GLY A 57 -2.03 -4.89 13.03
C GLY A 57 -2.12 -4.67 11.52
N ALA A 58 -2.84 -3.63 11.10
CA ALA A 58 -2.99 -3.24 9.70
C ALA A 58 -1.64 -2.88 9.06
N LEU A 59 -0.82 -2.10 9.77
CA LEU A 59 0.52 -1.70 9.32
C LEU A 59 1.43 -2.92 9.16
N ARG A 60 1.41 -3.84 10.13
CA ARG A 60 2.16 -5.09 10.04
C ARG A 60 1.71 -5.94 8.84
N LEU A 61 0.41 -6.07 8.61
CA LEU A 61 -0.14 -6.80 7.47
C LEU A 61 0.34 -6.18 6.15
N PHE A 62 0.28 -4.85 6.04
CA PHE A 62 0.72 -4.12 4.85
C PHE A 62 2.24 -4.29 4.59
N LEU A 63 3.06 -4.05 5.61
CA LEU A 63 4.53 -4.13 5.51
C LEU A 63 5.07 -5.57 5.38
N GLN A 64 4.25 -6.60 5.64
CA GLN A 64 4.65 -7.98 5.39
C GLN A 64 4.66 -8.34 3.90
N ALA A 65 3.91 -7.61 3.07
CA ALA A 65 3.75 -7.90 1.65
C ALA A 65 4.98 -7.55 0.81
N PHE A 66 5.75 -6.52 1.20
CA PHE A 66 6.93 -6.05 0.47
C PHE A 66 8.05 -5.62 1.42
N ARG A 67 9.17 -5.13 0.89
CA ARG A 67 10.22 -4.45 1.67
C ARG A 67 10.16 -2.96 1.40
N LEU A 68 10.23 -2.15 2.45
CA LEU A 68 10.23 -0.71 2.29
C LEU A 68 11.47 -0.26 1.50
N PRO A 69 11.28 0.62 0.50
CA PRO A 69 12.38 1.24 -0.22
C PRO A 69 13.18 2.17 0.72
N GLY A 70 14.43 2.48 0.34
CA GLY A 70 15.32 3.31 1.17
C GLY A 70 15.06 4.81 1.04
N GLU A 71 14.45 5.24 -0.06
CA GLU A 71 14.20 6.65 -0.35
C GLU A 71 12.97 7.16 0.40
N ALA A 72 13.15 8.23 1.19
CA ALA A 72 12.09 8.83 1.99
C ALA A 72 10.83 9.14 1.16
N GLN A 73 10.99 9.65 -0.06
CA GLN A 73 9.88 9.98 -0.95
C GLN A 73 9.09 8.76 -1.45
N LYS A 74 9.70 7.58 -1.47
CA LYS A 74 9.05 6.33 -1.87
C LYS A 74 8.28 5.74 -0.68
N ILE A 75 8.88 5.77 0.51
CA ILE A 75 8.23 5.39 1.77
C ILE A 75 6.97 6.23 1.98
N ASP A 76 7.10 7.55 1.82
CA ASP A 76 6.02 8.52 1.96
C ASP A 76 4.77 8.13 1.15
N ARG A 77 4.93 7.83 -0.15
CA ARG A 77 3.81 7.39 -1.02
C ARG A 77 3.12 6.11 -0.55
N LEU A 78 3.91 5.14 -0.07
CA LEU A 78 3.36 3.87 0.42
C LEU A 78 2.55 4.11 1.70
N MET A 79 3.04 4.97 2.58
CA MET A 79 2.39 5.30 3.84
C MET A 79 1.14 6.17 3.64
N GLU A 80 1.15 7.12 2.70
CA GLU A 80 -0.04 7.88 2.30
C GLU A 80 -1.16 6.95 1.79
N ALA A 81 -0.81 6.03 0.89
CA ALA A 81 -1.78 5.08 0.34
C ALA A 81 -2.34 4.15 1.42
N PHE A 82 -1.48 3.66 2.32
CA PHE A 82 -1.89 2.89 3.50
C PHE A 82 -2.84 3.66 4.41
N ALA A 83 -2.48 4.89 4.80
CA ALA A 83 -3.27 5.70 5.71
C ALA A 83 -4.64 6.04 5.16
N LYS A 84 -4.72 6.33 3.85
CA LYS A 84 -5.99 6.55 3.16
C LYS A 84 -6.88 5.31 3.21
N ALA A 85 -6.34 4.14 2.86
CA ALA A 85 -7.11 2.90 2.89
C ALA A 85 -7.51 2.47 4.31
N LEU A 86 -6.63 2.70 5.29
CA LEU A 86 -6.94 2.42 6.70
C LEU A 86 -8.09 3.30 7.19
N PHE A 87 -8.09 4.60 6.85
CA PHE A 87 -9.16 5.52 7.19
C PHE A 87 -10.47 5.19 6.48
N GLU A 88 -10.43 4.78 5.22
CA GLU A 88 -11.61 4.33 4.47
C GLU A 88 -12.22 3.06 5.08
N ALA A 89 -11.39 2.14 5.59
CA ALA A 89 -11.85 0.92 6.26
C ALA A 89 -12.30 1.16 7.71
N ASN A 90 -11.61 2.04 8.44
CA ASN A 90 -11.87 2.38 9.84
C ASN A 90 -11.82 3.90 10.04
N PRO A 91 -12.94 4.61 9.78
CA PRO A 91 -12.96 6.07 9.91
C PRO A 91 -12.72 6.51 11.36
N GLU A 92 -13.30 5.81 12.33
CA GLU A 92 -13.00 6.03 13.75
C GLU A 92 -11.80 5.15 14.17
N PRO A 93 -10.89 5.65 15.04
CA PRO A 93 -10.95 6.91 15.80
C PRO A 93 -10.28 8.11 15.10
N PHE A 94 -9.99 8.03 13.80
CA PHE A 94 -9.21 9.05 13.10
C PHE A 94 -10.09 10.23 12.67
N ALA A 95 -9.59 11.46 12.79
CA ALA A 95 -10.30 12.63 12.27
C ALA A 95 -10.28 12.68 10.72
N ASN A 96 -9.20 12.18 10.11
CA ASN A 96 -8.97 12.11 8.67
C ASN A 96 -7.80 11.15 8.37
N SER A 97 -7.49 10.94 7.09
CA SER A 97 -6.34 10.15 6.64
C SER A 97 -4.99 10.69 7.12
N ASP A 98 -4.85 12.01 7.30
CA ASP A 98 -3.59 12.61 7.75
C ASP A 98 -3.29 12.24 9.21
N ALA A 99 -4.32 12.18 10.06
CA ALA A 99 -4.20 11.70 11.44
C ALA A 99 -3.77 10.22 11.48
N ALA A 100 -4.33 9.39 10.60
CA ALA A 100 -3.92 7.99 10.46
C ALA A 100 -2.47 7.87 9.96
N TYR A 101 -2.07 8.71 8.99
CA TYR A 101 -0.71 8.77 8.45
C TYR A 101 0.31 9.14 9.53
N VAL A 102 0.07 10.21 10.30
CA VAL A 102 0.98 10.65 11.37
C VAL A 102 1.12 9.56 12.42
N LEU A 103 0.02 8.90 12.79
CA LEU A 103 0.09 7.79 13.75
C LEU A 103 0.87 6.59 13.18
N ALA A 104 0.69 6.27 11.90
CA ALA A 104 1.39 5.16 11.26
C ALA A 104 2.92 5.37 11.24
N PHE A 105 3.40 6.60 11.14
CA PHE A 105 4.84 6.92 11.26
C PHE A 105 5.36 6.93 12.70
N ALA A 106 4.48 7.04 13.69
CA ALA A 106 4.85 7.10 15.11
C ALA A 106 4.93 5.72 15.79
N ILE A 107 4.45 4.65 15.13
CA ILE A 107 4.48 3.25 15.58
C ILE A 107 5.77 2.58 15.13
#